data_AF-A0A5E6SH03-F1
#
_entry.id   AF-A0A5E6SH03-F1
#
_cell.length_a   1.000
_cell.length_b   1.000
_cell.length_c   1.000
_cell.angle_alpha   90.00
_cell.angle_beta   90.00
_cell.angle_gamma   90.00
#
_symmetry.space_group_name_H-M   'P 1'
#
loop_
_entity.id
_entity.type
_entity.pdbx_description
1 polymer ?
#
loop_
_entity_poly.entity_id
_entity_poly.type
_entity_poly.pdbx_seq_one_letter_code
_entity_poly.pdbx_strand_id
1 'polypeptide(L)'
;MLHTDEVQQARDNRENEASPEARQPLSAWQPGQPIPRPETVVCDQYENFLETPPEGLEVEEVEVIWWTVASSFSREELRSKLLPVIEKRQDWACFLFSPIADLEGNGRYPSGLTQLFWDILPKGALIAVEPAAAGEEVSELSGTLAIQNQIWHDLTWAAFRLALNHKLPDYLRDMYFAGDLGI
;
A
#
# COMPACT_ATOMS: atom_id res chain seq x y z
N MET A 1 -21.94 52.69 2.72
CA MET A 1 -22.14 51.35 2.13
C MET A 1 -20.93 51.08 1.26
N LEU A 2 -19.86 50.54 1.85
CA LEU A 2 -18.65 50.15 1.13
C LEU A 2 -18.21 48.79 1.68
N HIS A 3 -17.91 47.91 0.73
CA HIS A 3 -17.01 46.76 0.86
C HIS A 3 -17.56 45.53 1.56
N THR A 4 -18.46 44.83 0.86
CA THR A 4 -18.77 43.41 1.12
C THR A 4 -18.00 42.47 0.17
N ASP A 5 -17.36 43.00 -0.88
CA ASP A 5 -16.65 42.20 -1.89
C ASP A 5 -15.22 41.79 -1.49
N GLU A 6 -14.51 42.59 -0.68
CA GLU A 6 -13.13 42.25 -0.27
C GLU A 6 -13.06 41.11 0.76
N VAL A 7 -14.14 40.90 1.53
CA VAL A 7 -14.20 39.83 2.55
C VAL A 7 -14.46 38.47 1.91
N GLN A 8 -15.12 38.44 0.75
CA GLN A 8 -15.39 37.21 0.00
C GLN A 8 -14.13 36.74 -0.75
N GLN A 9 -13.36 37.67 -1.32
CA GLN A 9 -12.13 37.36 -2.04
C GLN A 9 -10.98 36.88 -1.13
N ALA A 10 -10.98 37.31 0.14
CA ALA A 10 -10.04 36.82 1.15
C ALA A 10 -10.41 35.44 1.73
N ARG A 11 -11.67 34.99 1.55
CA ARG A 11 -12.13 33.66 1.97
C ARG A 11 -11.90 32.59 0.90
N ASP A 12 -12.10 32.90 -0.37
CA ASP A 12 -11.85 31.96 -1.48
C ASP A 12 -10.36 31.61 -1.65
N ASN A 13 -9.45 32.50 -1.24
CA ASN A 13 -8.01 32.24 -1.33
C ASN A 13 -7.45 31.35 -0.20
N ARG A 14 -8.26 30.93 0.78
CA ARG A 14 -7.82 30.02 1.86
C ARG A 14 -8.18 28.55 1.63
N GLU A 15 -8.93 28.23 0.58
CA GLU A 15 -9.42 26.86 0.34
C GLU A 15 -8.56 26.04 -0.63
N ASN A 16 -7.38 26.50 -1.06
CA ASN A 16 -6.63 25.76 -2.09
C ASN A 16 -5.11 25.64 -1.90
N GLU A 17 -4.63 25.73 -0.66
CA GLU A 17 -3.28 25.28 -0.31
C GLU A 17 -3.35 23.91 0.35
N ALA A 18 -3.71 22.89 -0.44
CA ALA A 18 -3.20 21.56 -0.14
C ALA A 18 -1.67 21.71 -0.06
N SER A 19 -1.11 21.44 1.12
CA SER A 19 0.34 21.52 1.38
C SER A 19 1.12 20.95 0.19
N PRO A 20 2.24 21.56 -0.25
CA PRO A 20 3.05 21.02 -1.35
C PRO A 20 3.39 19.52 -1.18
N GLU A 21 3.48 19.06 0.07
CA GLU A 21 3.69 17.66 0.47
C GLU A 21 2.50 16.74 0.11
N ALA A 22 1.26 17.25 0.12
CA ALA A 22 0.06 16.48 -0.23
C ALA A 22 -0.02 16.13 -1.73
N ARG A 23 0.83 16.74 -2.56
CA ARG A 23 0.92 16.49 -4.01
C ARG A 23 2.14 15.67 -4.40
N GLN A 24 3.04 15.38 -3.46
CA GLN A 24 4.21 14.56 -3.74
C GLN A 24 3.81 13.07 -3.74
N PRO A 25 4.42 12.26 -4.61
CA PRO A 25 4.25 10.82 -4.54
C PRO A 25 4.68 10.26 -3.18
N LEU A 26 4.07 9.15 -2.77
CA LEU A 26 4.42 8.43 -1.52
C LEU A 26 5.88 7.95 -1.47
N SER A 27 6.58 7.95 -2.60
CA SER A 27 8.00 7.62 -2.71
C SER A 27 8.70 8.45 -3.78
N ALA A 28 9.95 8.83 -3.54
CA ALA A 28 10.80 9.50 -4.52
C ALA A 28 11.50 8.53 -5.50
N TRP A 29 11.33 7.22 -5.31
CA TRP A 29 11.88 6.19 -6.20
C TRP A 29 11.31 6.31 -7.63
N GLN A 30 12.02 5.79 -8.64
CA GLN A 30 11.58 5.82 -10.03
C GLN A 30 11.61 4.42 -10.67
N PRO A 31 10.58 4.06 -11.46
CA PRO A 31 10.55 2.79 -12.18
C PRO A 31 11.80 2.55 -13.05
N GLY A 32 12.35 1.34 -12.95
CA GLY A 32 13.56 0.91 -13.65
C GLY A 32 14.87 1.17 -12.88
N GLN A 33 14.83 1.91 -11.77
CA GLN A 33 15.94 1.94 -10.81
C GLN A 33 15.86 0.75 -9.86
N PRO A 34 16.97 0.30 -9.25
CA PRO A 34 16.92 -0.68 -8.17
C PRO A 34 16.00 -0.19 -7.05
N ILE A 35 15.11 -1.07 -6.56
CA ILE A 35 14.28 -0.78 -5.40
C ILE A 35 15.19 -0.59 -4.18
N PRO A 36 14.96 0.44 -3.33
CA PRO A 36 15.77 0.65 -2.14
C PRO A 36 15.71 -0.58 -1.24
N ARG A 37 16.87 -1.10 -0.83
CA ARG A 37 16.91 -2.19 0.14
C ARG A 37 16.65 -1.62 1.53
N PRO A 38 15.56 -2.01 2.21
CA PRO A 38 15.31 -1.54 3.55
C PRO A 38 16.33 -2.15 4.52
N GLU A 39 16.59 -1.44 5.62
CA GLU A 39 17.43 -1.98 6.72
C GLU A 39 16.74 -3.15 7.42
N THR A 40 15.40 -3.13 7.45
CA THR A 40 14.55 -4.18 8.00
C THR A 40 13.73 -4.83 6.90
N VAL A 41 13.85 -6.15 6.78
CA VAL A 41 12.92 -7.00 6.01
C VAL A 41 12.28 -7.94 7.00
N VAL A 42 10.96 -7.85 7.18
CA VAL A 42 10.24 -8.75 8.08
C VAL A 42 10.24 -10.17 7.52
N CYS A 43 10.41 -11.14 8.40
CA CYS A 43 10.36 -12.56 8.08
C CYS A 43 11.37 -12.99 6.99
N ASP A 44 12.52 -12.31 6.87
CA ASP A 44 13.55 -12.56 5.85
C ASP A 44 14.22 -13.95 5.95
N GLN A 45 14.07 -14.62 7.09
CA GLN A 45 14.50 -16.00 7.30
C GLN A 45 13.65 -17.02 6.54
N TYR A 46 12.47 -16.63 6.03
CA TYR A 46 11.58 -17.49 5.25
C TYR A 46 11.68 -17.13 3.77
N GLU A 47 11.67 -18.16 2.92
CA GLU A 47 11.84 -18.01 1.46
C GLU A 47 10.83 -17.03 0.83
N ASN A 48 9.58 -17.06 1.30
CA ASN A 48 8.49 -16.20 0.85
C ASN A 48 8.13 -15.10 1.86
N PHE A 49 8.97 -14.84 2.87
CA PHE A 49 8.71 -13.81 3.89
C PHE A 49 7.41 -14.04 4.69
N LEU A 50 6.87 -15.26 4.67
CA LEU A 50 5.51 -15.59 5.13
C LEU A 50 4.39 -14.79 4.45
N GLU A 51 4.70 -14.15 3.33
CA GLU A 51 3.71 -13.48 2.50
C GLU A 51 3.05 -14.49 1.57
N THR A 52 1.72 -14.39 1.46
CA THR A 52 0.97 -15.09 0.41
C THR A 52 0.61 -14.08 -0.66
N PRO A 53 1.37 -13.98 -1.77
CA PRO A 53 1.04 -13.06 -2.85
C PRO A 53 -0.27 -13.49 -3.53
N PRO A 54 -0.93 -12.58 -4.28
CA PRO A 54 -2.10 -12.93 -5.09
C PRO A 54 -1.76 -14.02 -6.11
N GLU A 55 -2.74 -14.82 -6.49
CA GLU A 55 -2.54 -15.91 -7.45
C GLU A 55 -1.91 -15.40 -8.76
N GLY A 56 -0.84 -16.07 -9.19
CA GLY A 56 -0.10 -15.71 -10.41
C GLY A 56 0.90 -14.57 -10.24
N LEU A 57 1.10 -14.04 -9.03
CA LEU A 57 2.15 -13.08 -8.70
C LEU A 57 3.19 -13.69 -7.75
N GLU A 58 4.45 -13.38 -7.99
CA GLU A 58 5.55 -13.59 -7.04
C GLU A 58 5.71 -12.38 -6.11
N VAL A 59 6.32 -12.57 -4.93
CA VAL A 59 6.48 -11.50 -3.93
C VAL A 59 7.25 -10.30 -4.49
N GLU A 60 8.27 -10.54 -5.31
CA GLU A 60 9.07 -9.50 -5.97
C GLU A 60 8.23 -8.68 -6.96
N GLU A 61 7.23 -9.30 -7.59
CA GLU A 61 6.33 -8.62 -8.53
C GLU A 61 5.36 -7.72 -7.77
N VAL A 62 4.84 -8.20 -6.64
CA VAL A 62 4.03 -7.41 -5.70
C VAL A 62 4.81 -6.19 -5.19
N GLU A 63 6.08 -6.38 -4.84
CA GLU A 63 6.99 -5.29 -4.44
C GLU A 63 7.14 -4.25 -5.56
N VAL A 64 7.44 -4.69 -6.79
CA VAL A 64 7.56 -3.78 -7.95
C VAL A 64 6.26 -3.01 -8.20
N ILE A 65 5.11 -3.66 -8.10
CA ILE A 65 3.79 -3.03 -8.27
C ILE A 65 3.61 -1.91 -7.23
N TRP A 66 3.83 -2.19 -5.96
CA TRP A 66 3.61 -1.20 -4.89
C TRP A 66 4.60 -0.05 -4.92
N TRP A 67 5.87 -0.29 -5.24
CA TRP A 67 6.85 0.78 -5.47
C TRP A 67 6.49 1.66 -6.67
N THR A 68 6.00 1.04 -7.75
CA THR A 68 5.52 1.76 -8.93
C THR A 68 4.34 2.67 -8.60
N VAL A 69 3.34 2.16 -7.87
CA VAL A 69 2.20 2.96 -7.41
C VAL A 69 2.65 4.08 -6.47
N ALA A 70 3.47 3.79 -5.47
CA ALA A 70 3.92 4.78 -4.50
C ALA A 70 4.74 5.91 -5.14
N SER A 71 5.51 5.62 -6.20
CA SER A 71 6.24 6.64 -6.97
C SER A 71 5.36 7.47 -7.91
N SER A 72 4.13 7.03 -8.16
CA SER A 72 3.25 7.63 -9.17
C SER A 72 2.09 8.44 -8.59
N PHE A 73 1.72 8.18 -7.34
CA PHE A 73 0.53 8.77 -6.72
C PHE A 73 0.86 9.40 -5.38
N SER A 74 0.22 10.53 -5.10
CA SER A 74 0.21 11.07 -3.74
C SER A 74 -0.61 10.21 -2.80
N ARG A 75 -0.46 10.43 -1.48
CA ARG A 75 -1.24 9.73 -0.45
C ARG A 75 -2.74 9.86 -0.69
N GLU A 76 -3.22 11.08 -0.97
CA GLU A 76 -4.64 11.36 -1.16
C GLU A 76 -5.19 10.78 -2.45
N GLU A 77 -4.42 10.83 -3.54
CA GLU A 77 -4.79 10.19 -4.80
C GLU A 77 -4.92 8.68 -4.62
N LEU A 78 -3.93 8.06 -3.98
CA LEU A 78 -3.95 6.62 -3.75
C LEU A 78 -5.08 6.23 -2.80
N ARG A 79 -5.31 7.00 -1.72
CA ARG A 79 -6.46 6.85 -0.82
C ARG A 79 -7.77 6.81 -1.61
N SER A 80 -8.00 7.80 -2.47
CA SER A 80 -9.24 7.92 -3.25
C SER A 80 -9.47 6.74 -4.21
N LYS A 81 -8.39 6.10 -4.67
CA LYS A 81 -8.44 4.96 -5.61
C LYS A 81 -8.59 3.61 -4.91
N LEU A 82 -8.00 3.45 -3.72
CA LEU A 82 -8.03 2.19 -2.97
C LEU A 82 -9.24 2.07 -2.04
N LEU A 83 -9.73 3.18 -1.47
CA LEU A 83 -10.86 3.15 -0.54
C LEU A 83 -12.12 2.47 -1.13
N PRO A 84 -12.51 2.71 -2.41
CA PRO A 84 -13.66 2.02 -3.00
C PRO A 84 -13.49 0.51 -3.16
N VAL A 85 -12.26 -0.02 -3.15
CA VAL A 85 -11.99 -1.47 -3.19
C VAL A 85 -12.34 -2.10 -1.85
N ILE A 86 -11.98 -1.41 -0.76
CA ILE A 86 -12.24 -1.81 0.63
C ILE A 86 -13.74 -1.74 0.92
N GLU A 87 -14.41 -0.65 0.54
CA GLU A 87 -15.83 -0.41 0.83
C GLU A 87 -16.77 -1.39 0.12
N LYS A 88 -16.35 -1.97 -1.01
CA LYS A 88 -17.15 -2.97 -1.74
C LYS A 88 -17.20 -4.34 -1.05
N ARG A 89 -16.31 -4.60 -0.09
CA ARG A 89 -16.29 -5.88 0.62
C ARG A 89 -17.45 -6.00 1.59
N GLN A 90 -18.19 -7.09 1.44
CA GLN A 90 -19.29 -7.45 2.33
C GLN A 90 -18.86 -8.46 3.41
N ASP A 91 -17.76 -9.18 3.20
CA ASP A 91 -17.26 -10.21 4.10
C ASP A 91 -15.78 -9.99 4.46
N TRP A 92 -15.48 -10.16 5.75
CA TRP A 92 -14.18 -9.99 6.39
C TRP A 92 -13.71 -11.26 7.12
N ALA A 93 -14.32 -12.42 6.84
CA ALA A 93 -14.04 -13.69 7.50
C ALA A 93 -12.71 -14.36 7.06
N CYS A 94 -11.68 -13.58 6.73
CA CYS A 94 -10.35 -14.10 6.45
C CYS A 94 -9.51 -14.11 7.75
N PHE A 95 -8.98 -15.28 8.10
CA PHE A 95 -8.12 -15.46 9.28
C PHE A 95 -6.65 -15.67 8.91
N LEU A 96 -6.29 -15.53 7.63
CA LEU A 96 -4.92 -15.61 7.15
C LEU A 96 -4.36 -14.19 6.94
N PHE A 97 -3.14 -13.99 7.41
CA PHE A 97 -2.47 -12.70 7.40
C PHE A 97 -1.07 -12.82 6.80
N SER A 98 -0.66 -11.78 6.08
CA SER A 98 0.70 -11.63 5.53
C SER A 98 1.40 -10.47 6.24
N PRO A 99 2.64 -10.66 6.71
CA PRO A 99 3.42 -9.57 7.29
C PRO A 99 3.89 -8.63 6.17
N ILE A 100 3.67 -7.32 6.33
CA ILE A 100 4.04 -6.33 5.30
C ILE A 100 5.07 -5.31 5.81
N ALA A 101 5.21 -5.16 7.12
CA ALA A 101 6.15 -4.26 7.76
C ALA A 101 6.42 -4.69 9.21
N ASP A 102 7.46 -4.12 9.83
CA ASP A 102 7.65 -4.12 11.27
C ASP A 102 6.65 -3.16 11.94
N LEU A 103 6.64 -3.13 13.28
CA LEU A 103 5.75 -2.27 14.07
C LEU A 103 5.98 -0.76 13.88
N GLU A 104 7.13 -0.37 13.33
CA GLU A 104 7.45 1.03 13.00
C GLU A 104 7.00 1.40 11.57
N GLY A 105 6.53 0.42 10.79
CA GLY A 105 6.08 0.58 9.42
C GLY A 105 7.20 0.45 8.38
N ASN A 106 8.39 -0.02 8.78
CA ASN A 106 9.49 -0.32 7.86
C ASN A 106 9.37 -1.74 7.31
N GLY A 107 9.76 -1.94 6.06
CA GLY A 107 9.71 -3.25 5.43
C GLY A 107 10.07 -3.15 3.96
N ARG A 108 9.71 -4.19 3.20
CA ARG A 108 9.92 -4.26 1.74
C ARG A 108 9.12 -3.19 0.99
N TYR A 109 7.95 -2.85 1.50
CA TYR A 109 7.05 -1.88 0.90
C TYR A 109 7.33 -0.45 1.38
N PRO A 110 7.01 0.59 0.59
CA PRO A 110 7.18 1.99 1.01
C PRO A 110 6.43 2.27 2.32
N SER A 111 7.10 2.86 3.32
CA SER A 111 6.48 3.12 4.63
C SER A 111 5.23 4.02 4.56
N GLY A 112 5.21 4.98 3.63
CA GLY A 112 4.03 5.81 3.36
C GLY A 112 2.79 5.00 2.92
N LEU A 113 3.00 3.83 2.29
CA LEU A 113 1.94 2.90 1.95
C LEU A 113 1.39 2.21 3.20
N THR A 114 2.25 1.70 4.08
CA THR A 114 1.86 1.06 5.34
C THR A 114 1.03 2.02 6.21
N GLN A 115 1.46 3.29 6.29
CA GLN A 115 0.70 4.33 6.99
C GLN A 115 -0.65 4.60 6.32
N LEU A 116 -0.72 4.61 4.99
CA LEU A 116 -1.99 4.78 4.28
C LEU A 116 -2.95 3.62 4.61
N PHE A 117 -2.45 2.39 4.61
CA PHE A 117 -3.27 1.23 4.97
C PHE A 117 -3.79 1.30 6.41
N TRP A 118 -2.97 1.77 7.35
CA TRP A 118 -3.40 2.00 8.72
C TRP A 118 -4.61 2.93 8.81
N ASP A 119 -4.68 3.93 7.93
CA ASP A 119 -5.76 4.93 7.91
C ASP A 119 -7.05 4.48 7.22
N ILE A 120 -6.94 3.61 6.20
CA ILE A 120 -8.08 3.30 5.31
C ILE A 120 -8.68 1.92 5.57
N LEU A 121 -7.94 1.01 6.20
CA LEU A 121 -8.40 -0.34 6.44
C LEU A 121 -9.34 -0.41 7.64
N PRO A 122 -10.37 -1.28 7.61
CA PRO A 122 -11.24 -1.47 8.75
C PRO A 122 -10.48 -2.12 9.92
N LYS A 123 -11.02 -1.95 11.12
CA LYS A 123 -10.43 -2.54 12.32
C LYS A 123 -10.28 -4.07 12.17
N GLY A 124 -9.08 -4.58 12.42
CA GLY A 124 -8.76 -6.01 12.35
C GLY A 124 -8.33 -6.51 10.96
N ALA A 125 -8.42 -5.67 9.91
CA ALA A 125 -7.85 -5.97 8.60
C ALA A 125 -6.33 -5.86 8.57
N LEU A 126 -5.79 -4.96 9.38
CA LEU A 126 -4.37 -4.76 9.60
C LEU A 126 -4.15 -4.76 11.10
N ILE A 127 -3.27 -5.64 11.56
CA ILE A 127 -3.04 -5.92 12.97
C ILE A 127 -1.56 -5.76 13.30
N ALA A 128 -1.28 -5.21 14.48
CA ALA A 128 0.03 -5.28 15.10
C ALA A 128 0.12 -6.59 15.88
N VAL A 129 1.09 -7.44 15.54
CA VAL A 129 1.37 -8.67 16.27
C VAL A 129 2.53 -8.39 17.21
N GLU A 130 2.21 -8.10 18.47
CA GLU A 130 3.22 -7.72 19.46
C GLU A 130 4.25 -8.85 19.72
N PRO A 131 5.48 -8.49 20.13
CA PRO A 131 6.46 -9.45 20.65
C PRO A 131 5.87 -10.29 21.78
N ALA A 132 6.06 -11.61 21.72
CA ALA A 132 5.60 -12.50 22.78
C ALA A 132 6.26 -12.16 24.13
N ALA A 133 5.50 -12.28 25.21
CA ALA A 133 6.06 -12.07 26.55
C ALA A 133 7.05 -13.20 26.91
N ALA A 134 7.93 -12.95 27.88
CA ALA A 134 8.93 -13.93 28.28
C ALA A 134 8.27 -15.25 28.73
N GLY A 135 8.55 -16.33 28.00
CA GLY A 135 8.03 -17.67 28.28
C GLY A 135 6.78 -18.07 27.49
N GLU A 136 6.29 -17.22 26.59
CA GLU A 136 5.22 -17.57 25.65
C GLU A 136 5.77 -18.15 24.34
N GLU A 137 4.94 -18.91 23.63
CA GLU A 137 5.26 -19.42 22.30
C GLU A 137 5.30 -18.25 21.30
N VAL A 138 6.44 -18.08 20.62
CA VAL A 138 6.65 -16.98 19.69
C VAL A 138 5.98 -17.34 18.37
N SER A 139 4.90 -16.63 18.03
CA SER A 139 4.31 -16.67 16.69
C SER A 139 5.34 -16.24 15.65
N GLU A 140 5.33 -16.86 14.47
CA GLU A 140 6.24 -16.51 13.38
C GLU A 140 6.04 -15.08 12.86
N LEU A 141 4.84 -14.50 13.11
CA LEU A 141 4.49 -13.11 12.78
C LEU A 141 4.84 -12.12 13.90
N SER A 142 5.44 -12.56 15.01
CA SER A 142 5.71 -11.69 16.16
C SER A 142 6.61 -10.50 15.80
N GLY A 143 6.21 -9.30 16.22
CA GLY A 143 6.89 -8.04 15.89
C GLY A 143 6.54 -7.45 14.53
N THR A 144 5.45 -7.90 13.88
CA THR A 144 5.07 -7.45 12.54
C THR A 144 3.72 -6.74 12.50
N LEU A 145 3.55 -5.87 11.51
CA LEU A 145 2.26 -5.42 11.01
C LEU A 145 1.80 -6.38 9.91
N ALA A 146 0.69 -7.05 10.15
CA ALA A 146 0.16 -8.09 9.28
C ALA A 146 -1.22 -7.71 8.73
N ILE A 147 -1.38 -7.82 7.41
CA ILE A 147 -2.62 -7.52 6.69
C ILE A 147 -3.36 -8.82 6.35
N GLN A 148 -4.69 -8.83 6.42
CA GLN A 148 -5.48 -9.98 5.97
C GLN A 148 -5.22 -10.26 4.49
N ASN A 149 -4.92 -11.51 4.15
CA ASN A 149 -4.52 -11.91 2.80
C ASN A 149 -5.52 -11.50 1.73
N GLN A 150 -6.81 -11.69 1.99
CA GLN A 150 -7.83 -11.41 0.98
C GLN A 150 -7.90 -9.91 0.64
N ILE A 151 -7.69 -9.04 1.64
CA ILE A 151 -7.62 -7.59 1.44
C ILE A 151 -6.33 -7.21 0.72
N TRP A 152 -5.20 -7.80 1.15
CA TRP A 152 -3.92 -7.62 0.49
C TRP A 152 -4.03 -7.94 -1.00
N HIS A 153 -4.70 -9.04 -1.34
CA HIS A 153 -4.89 -9.45 -2.73
C HIS A 153 -5.71 -8.46 -3.54
N ASP A 154 -6.85 -8.04 -3.02
CA ASP A 154 -7.71 -7.06 -3.72
C ASP A 154 -7.00 -5.73 -3.92
N LEU A 155 -6.27 -5.26 -2.91
CA LEU A 155 -5.50 -4.02 -2.97
C LEU A 155 -4.34 -4.14 -3.95
N THR A 156 -3.61 -5.26 -3.95
CA THR A 156 -2.52 -5.51 -4.91
C THR A 156 -3.05 -5.57 -6.34
N TRP A 157 -4.17 -6.22 -6.61
CA TRP A 157 -4.78 -6.20 -7.94
C TRP A 157 -5.26 -4.82 -8.37
N ALA A 158 -5.81 -4.04 -7.44
CA ALA A 158 -6.16 -2.65 -7.70
C ALA A 158 -4.91 -1.81 -8.00
N ALA A 159 -3.85 -1.96 -7.21
CA ALA A 159 -2.57 -1.30 -7.40
C ALA A 159 -1.94 -1.68 -8.74
N PHE A 160 -1.99 -2.95 -9.13
CA PHE A 160 -1.48 -3.43 -10.41
C PHE A 160 -2.18 -2.73 -11.57
N ARG A 161 -3.53 -2.66 -11.55
CA ARG A 161 -4.30 -1.91 -12.55
C ARG A 161 -3.92 -0.43 -12.62
N LEU A 162 -3.65 0.20 -11.49
CA LEU A 162 -3.17 1.57 -11.46
C LEU A 162 -1.80 1.66 -12.13
N ALA A 163 -0.87 0.78 -11.74
CA ALA A 163 0.50 0.75 -12.24
C ALA A 163 0.63 0.46 -13.74
N LEU A 164 -0.36 -0.16 -14.40
CA LEU A 164 -0.34 -0.36 -15.86
C LEU A 164 -0.20 0.96 -16.64
N ASN A 165 -0.73 2.05 -16.09
CA ASN A 165 -0.61 3.38 -16.68
C ASN A 165 0.73 4.07 -16.34
N HIS A 166 1.58 3.43 -15.54
CA HIS A 166 2.77 4.01 -14.95
C HIS A 166 3.98 3.06 -15.06
N LYS A 167 4.62 3.03 -16.23
CA LYS A 167 5.97 2.45 -16.47
C LYS A 167 6.31 1.16 -15.71
N LEU A 168 5.39 0.19 -15.68
CA LEU A 168 5.69 -1.17 -15.22
C LEU A 168 6.69 -1.86 -16.16
N PRO A 169 7.53 -2.77 -15.64
CA PRO A 169 8.31 -3.68 -16.48
C PRO A 169 7.44 -4.42 -17.50
N ASP A 170 7.98 -4.66 -18.69
CA ASP A 170 7.27 -5.25 -19.83
C ASP A 170 6.63 -6.60 -19.47
N TYR A 171 7.35 -7.46 -18.75
CA TYR A 171 6.84 -8.77 -18.36
C TYR A 171 5.59 -8.71 -17.48
N LEU A 172 5.48 -7.74 -16.55
CA LEU A 172 4.28 -7.55 -15.74
C LEU A 172 3.12 -7.01 -16.55
N ARG A 173 3.40 -6.11 -17.52
CA ARG A 173 2.37 -5.62 -18.43
C ARG A 173 1.83 -6.77 -19.28
N ASP A 174 2.71 -7.56 -19.86
CA ASP A 174 2.36 -8.70 -20.70
C ASP A 174 1.58 -9.76 -19.90
N MET A 175 2.01 -10.07 -18.68
CA MET A 175 1.30 -10.98 -17.78
C MET A 175 -0.12 -10.51 -17.47
N TYR A 176 -0.32 -9.21 -17.17
CA TYR A 176 -1.65 -8.67 -16.94
C TYR A 176 -2.55 -8.85 -18.17
N PHE A 177 -2.02 -8.52 -19.37
CA PHE A 177 -2.79 -8.67 -20.61
C PHE A 177 -3.06 -10.14 -20.96
N ALA A 178 -2.14 -11.06 -20.70
CA ALA A 178 -2.37 -12.49 -20.89
C ALA A 178 -3.51 -12.99 -20.00
N GLY A 179 -3.50 -12.62 -18.71
CA GLY A 179 -4.56 -12.95 -17.76
C GLY A 179 -5.92 -12.36 -18.14
N ASP A 180 -5.98 -11.11 -18.62
CA ASP A 180 -7.22 -10.47 -19.08
C ASP A 180 -7.79 -11.11 -20.36
N LEU A 181 -6.92 -11.71 -21.19
CA LEU A 181 -7.31 -12.44 -22.39
C LEU A 181 -7.66 -13.92 -22.10
N GLY A 182 -7.45 -14.41 -20.88
CA GLY A 182 -7.70 -15.80 -20.48
C GLY A 182 -6.77 -16.80 -21.16
N ILE A 183 -5.53 -16.40 -21.46
CA ILE A 183 -4.51 -17.19 -22.18
C ILE A 183 -3.40 -17.61 -21.22
#